data_AF-A0AAE8LXS3-F1
#
_entry.id   AF-A0AAE8LXS3-F1
#
_cell.length_a   1.000
_cell.length_b   1.000
_cell.length_c   1.000
_cell.angle_alpha   90.00
_cell.angle_beta   90.00
_cell.angle_gamma   90.00
#
_symmetry.space_group_name_H-M   'P 1'
#
loop_
_entity.id
_entity.type
_entity.pdbx_description
1 polymer ?
#
loop_
_entity_poly.entity_id
_entity_poly.type
_entity_poly.pdbx_seq_one_letter_code
_entity_poly.pdbx_strand_id
1 'polypeptide(L)'
;MTLLAGLAVYFLGLAWTVRGFMALCFPQHEFRTIGIKDMRSSDDIASFSPIFMLGFRDISIGMFLIAHQKEDNPTAVATLLAVMGIMKLGDAFLVFIIGDGNKTVKGLGHLFMALMLLFWIFVVLH
;
A
#
# COMPACT_ATOMS: atom_id res chain seq x y z
N MET A 1 -10.99 20.75 -0.25
CA MET A 1 -9.64 20.16 -0.16
C MET A 1 -8.57 21.21 -0.49
N THR A 2 -7.52 21.30 0.31
CA THR A 2 -6.42 22.26 0.11
C THR A 2 -5.45 21.83 -0.99
N LEU A 3 -4.69 22.77 -1.57
CA LEU A 3 -3.67 22.47 -2.59
C LEU A 3 -2.64 21.44 -2.09
N LEU A 4 -2.20 21.58 -0.83
CA LEU A 4 -1.25 20.67 -0.22
C LEU A 4 -1.83 19.25 -0.08
N ALA A 5 -3.10 19.14 0.33
CA ALA A 5 -3.78 17.85 0.44
C ALA A 5 -3.95 17.18 -0.94
N GLY A 6 -4.28 17.94 -1.99
CA GLY A 6 -4.37 17.40 -3.34
C GLY A 6 -3.03 16.95 -3.92
N LEU A 7 -1.96 17.71 -3.70
CA LEU A 7 -0.61 17.29 -4.08
C LEU A 7 -0.19 16.02 -3.34
N ALA A 8 -0.49 15.90 -2.05
CA ALA A 8 -0.20 14.71 -1.28
C ALA A 8 -0.93 13.47 -1.82
N VAL A 9 -2.19 13.60 -2.28
CA VAL A 9 -2.92 12.49 -2.92
C VAL A 9 -2.26 12.07 -4.22
N TYR A 10 -1.81 13.02 -5.06
CA TYR A 10 -1.05 12.68 -6.27
C TYR A 10 0.27 11.96 -5.96
N PHE A 11 1.03 12.44 -4.98
CA PHE A 11 2.27 11.78 -4.56
C PHE A 11 2.01 10.39 -3.98
N LEU A 12 0.96 10.23 -3.18
CA LEU A 12 0.57 8.93 -2.65
C LEU A 12 0.18 7.96 -3.76
N GLY A 13 -0.62 8.42 -4.73
CA GLY A 13 -0.99 7.64 -5.91
C GLY A 13 0.22 7.20 -6.71
N LEU A 14 1.13 8.13 -7.01
CA LEU A 14 2.38 7.82 -7.71
C LEU A 14 3.25 6.83 -6.92
N ALA A 15 3.39 7.00 -5.60
CA ALA A 15 4.18 6.12 -4.75
C ALA A 15 3.61 4.68 -4.74
N TRP A 16 2.29 4.53 -4.69
CA TRP A 16 1.62 3.24 -4.80
C TRP A 16 1.80 2.59 -6.17
N THR A 17 1.68 3.36 -7.25
CA THR A 17 1.96 2.87 -8.61
C THR A 17 3.41 2.39 -8.76
N VAL A 18 4.37 3.20 -8.31
CA VAL A 18 5.80 2.85 -8.36
C VAL A 18 6.09 1.58 -7.55
N ARG A 19 5.53 1.46 -6.33
CA ARG A 19 5.66 0.23 -5.55
C ARG A 19 5.11 -0.98 -6.28
N GLY A 20 3.95 -0.86 -6.91
CA GLY A 20 3.39 -1.96 -7.67
C GLY A 20 4.28 -2.38 -8.84
N PHE A 21 4.86 -1.43 -9.58
CA PHE A 21 5.86 -1.73 -10.61
C PHE A 21 7.12 -2.42 -10.04
N MET A 22 7.62 -1.96 -8.89
CA MET A 22 8.75 -2.61 -8.22
C MET A 22 8.43 -4.06 -7.83
N ALA A 23 7.21 -4.35 -7.38
CA ALA A 23 6.78 -5.71 -7.09
C ALA A 23 6.72 -6.60 -8.34
N LEU A 24 6.34 -6.04 -9.50
CA LEU A 24 6.34 -6.78 -10.77
C LEU A 24 7.76 -7.03 -11.30
N CYS A 25 8.65 -6.04 -11.22
CA CYS A 25 10.01 -6.12 -11.76
C CYS A 25 10.99 -6.85 -10.85
N PHE A 26 10.79 -6.76 -9.53
CA PHE A 26 11.72 -7.25 -8.52
C PHE A 26 11.03 -8.02 -7.38
N PRO A 27 10.23 -9.06 -7.68
CA PRO A 27 9.34 -9.71 -6.70
C PRO A 27 10.09 -10.36 -5.54
N GLN A 28 11.34 -10.78 -5.74
CA GLN A 28 12.24 -11.32 -4.71
C GLN A 28 12.55 -10.35 -3.57
N HIS A 29 12.53 -9.05 -3.83
CA HIS A 29 12.83 -8.03 -2.81
C HIS A 29 11.60 -7.65 -1.98
N GLU A 30 10.39 -8.04 -2.40
CA GLU A 30 9.15 -7.59 -1.77
C GLU A 30 8.87 -8.25 -0.44
N PHE A 31 9.14 -9.55 -0.26
CA PHE A 31 8.93 -10.23 1.03
C PHE A 31 9.65 -9.52 2.19
N ARG A 32 10.93 -9.20 1.99
CA ARG A 32 11.75 -8.45 2.95
C ARG A 32 11.28 -7.00 3.11
N THR A 33 10.79 -6.38 2.03
CA THR A 33 10.29 -5.02 2.05
C THR A 33 9.01 -4.92 2.89
N ILE A 34 8.09 -5.84 2.70
CA ILE A 34 6.83 -5.98 3.45
C ILE A 34 7.10 -6.43 4.89
N GLY A 35 8.16 -7.20 5.13
CA GLY A 35 8.53 -7.71 6.45
C GLY A 35 7.88 -9.05 6.80
N ILE A 36 7.45 -9.80 5.79
CA ILE A 36 6.93 -11.16 5.93
C ILE A 36 8.03 -12.17 5.60
N LYS A 37 8.03 -13.31 6.30
CA LYS A 37 8.95 -14.40 5.99
C LYS A 37 8.66 -14.94 4.59
N ASP A 38 9.70 -15.15 3.79
CA ASP A 38 9.58 -15.88 2.52
C ASP A 38 9.22 -17.34 2.83
N MET A 39 7.98 -17.72 2.50
CA MET A 39 7.43 -19.08 2.68
C MET A 39 7.31 -19.83 1.36
N ARG A 40 7.92 -19.32 0.28
CA ARG A 40 7.86 -19.98 -1.03
C ARG A 40 8.49 -21.37 -0.95
N SER A 41 7.86 -22.31 -1.63
CA SER A 41 8.32 -23.71 -1.73
C SER A 41 9.38 -23.91 -2.81
N SER A 42 9.56 -22.95 -3.72
CA SER A 42 10.53 -22.99 -4.82
C SER A 42 10.86 -21.58 -5.33
N ASP A 43 11.95 -21.46 -6.09
CA ASP A 43 12.32 -20.24 -6.81
C ASP A 43 11.68 -20.09 -8.19
N ASP A 44 10.66 -20.92 -8.50
CA ASP A 44 9.89 -20.79 -9.73
C ASP A 44 9.10 -19.48 -9.75
N ILE A 45 8.94 -18.88 -10.93
CA ILE A 45 8.20 -17.62 -11.11
C ILE A 45 6.75 -17.72 -10.60
N ALA A 46 6.15 -18.91 -10.70
CA ALA A 46 4.80 -19.16 -10.21
C ALA A 46 4.67 -18.98 -8.68
N SER A 47 5.74 -19.19 -7.91
CA SER A 47 5.73 -19.02 -6.45
C SER A 47 5.66 -17.54 -6.03
N PHE A 48 5.92 -16.61 -6.95
CA PHE A 48 5.74 -15.16 -6.76
C PHE A 48 4.34 -14.64 -7.10
N SER A 49 3.39 -15.52 -7.47
CA SER A 49 2.01 -15.11 -7.81
C SER A 49 1.38 -14.14 -6.80
N PRO A 50 1.51 -14.33 -5.46
CA PRO A 50 0.98 -13.37 -4.49
C PRO A 50 1.60 -11.96 -4.62
N ILE A 51 2.89 -11.87 -4.95
CA ILE A 51 3.59 -10.60 -5.15
C ILE A 51 3.16 -9.93 -6.46
N PHE A 52 2.93 -10.69 -7.53
CA PHE A 52 2.39 -10.12 -8.76
C PHE A 52 0.97 -9.58 -8.57
N MET A 53 0.11 -10.32 -7.86
CA MET A 53 -1.24 -9.84 -7.51
C MET A 53 -1.17 -8.57 -6.64
N LEU A 54 -0.22 -8.51 -5.69
CA LEU A 54 0.07 -7.31 -4.91
C LEU A 54 0.48 -6.13 -5.83
N GLY A 55 1.37 -6.38 -6.80
CA GLY A 55 1.86 -5.37 -7.72
C GLY A 55 0.75 -4.75 -8.57
N PHE A 56 -0.12 -5.57 -9.18
CA PHE A 56 -1.26 -5.08 -9.95
C PHE A 56 -2.29 -4.35 -9.09
N ARG A 57 -2.54 -4.84 -7.88
CA ARG A 57 -3.38 -4.14 -6.89
C ARG A 57 -2.82 -2.76 -6.60
N ASP A 58 -1.51 -2.66 -6.34
CA ASP A 58 -0.89 -1.41 -5.95
C ASP A 58 -0.87 -0.39 -7.11
N ILE A 59 -0.60 -0.85 -8.34
CA ILE A 59 -0.74 -0.05 -9.56
C ILE A 59 -2.18 0.47 -9.71
N SER A 60 -3.17 -0.40 -9.53
CA SER A 60 -4.59 -0.06 -9.68
C SER A 60 -5.03 0.99 -8.65
N ILE A 61 -4.63 0.83 -7.40
CA ILE A 61 -4.90 1.80 -6.32
C ILE A 61 -4.24 3.15 -6.64
N GLY A 62 -2.98 3.16 -7.07
CA GLY A 62 -2.29 4.39 -7.42
C GLY A 62 -2.94 5.14 -8.59
N MET A 63 -3.31 4.42 -9.65
CA MET A 63 -4.03 5.00 -10.79
C MET A 63 -5.41 5.54 -10.39
N PHE A 64 -6.13 4.84 -9.54
CA PHE A 64 -7.43 5.31 -9.03
C PHE A 64 -7.30 6.61 -8.26
N LEU A 65 -6.33 6.71 -7.34
CA LEU A 65 -6.07 7.95 -6.60
C LEU A 65 -5.77 9.11 -7.53
N ILE A 66 -4.88 8.92 -8.52
CA ILE A 66 -4.51 9.97 -9.48
C ILE A 66 -5.73 10.39 -10.32
N ALA A 67 -6.49 9.43 -10.84
CA ALA A 67 -7.64 9.70 -11.70
C ALA A 67 -8.74 10.45 -10.94
N HIS A 68 -9.11 10.01 -9.75
CA HIS A 68 -10.18 10.67 -8.99
C HIS A 68 -9.76 11.94 -8.27
N GLN A 69 -8.46 12.12 -8.04
CA GLN A 69 -7.91 13.42 -7.66
C GLN A 69 -8.00 14.43 -8.82
N LYS A 70 -7.84 13.99 -10.07
CA LYS A 70 -7.97 14.85 -11.25
C LYS A 70 -9.42 15.26 -11.51
N GLU A 71 -10.38 14.38 -11.23
CA GLU A 71 -11.83 14.65 -11.36
C GLU A 71 -12.42 15.39 -10.13
N ASP A 72 -11.58 15.89 -9.22
CA ASP A 72 -12.00 16.55 -7.97
C ASP A 72 -13.08 15.76 -7.20
N ASN A 73 -12.88 14.44 -7.08
CA ASN A 73 -13.79 13.53 -6.38
C ASN A 73 -13.22 13.12 -5.00
N PRO A 74 -13.33 13.99 -3.98
CA PRO A 74 -12.76 13.74 -2.65
C PRO A 74 -13.42 12.56 -1.95
N THR A 75 -14.70 12.26 -2.23
CA THR A 75 -15.40 11.11 -1.64
C THR A 75 -14.80 9.80 -2.11
N ALA A 76 -14.52 9.65 -3.41
CA ALA A 76 -13.89 8.45 -3.94
C ALA A 76 -12.46 8.28 -3.41
N VAL A 77 -11.67 9.37 -3.35
CA VAL A 77 -10.33 9.36 -2.74
C VAL A 77 -10.40 8.94 -1.28
N ALA A 78 -11.26 9.56 -0.47
CA ALA A 78 -11.46 9.23 0.93
C ALA A 78 -11.88 7.77 1.14
N THR A 79 -12.77 7.25 0.30
CA THR A 79 -13.20 5.85 0.34
C THR A 79 -12.03 4.92 0.10
N LEU A 80 -11.19 5.20 -0.89
CA LEU A 80 -10.03 4.38 -1.15
C LEU A 80 -8.97 4.47 -0.05
N LEU A 81 -8.75 5.66 0.54
CA LEU A 81 -7.88 5.82 1.70
C LEU A 81 -8.35 4.97 2.90
N ALA A 82 -9.67 4.87 3.12
CA ALA A 82 -10.23 4.00 4.15
C ALA A 82 -9.92 2.53 3.89
N VAL A 83 -10.14 2.07 2.65
CA VAL A 83 -9.82 0.70 2.24
C VAL A 83 -8.33 0.40 2.41
N MET A 84 -7.45 1.30 1.95
CA MET A 84 -6.01 1.16 2.10
C MET A 84 -5.57 1.14 3.57
N GLY A 85 -6.22 1.96 4.42
CA GLY A 85 -5.99 1.95 5.86
C GLY A 85 -6.28 0.59 6.48
N ILE A 86 -7.44 0.00 6.15
CA ILE A 86 -7.81 -1.36 6.60
C ILE A 86 -6.82 -2.40 6.07
N MET A 87 -6.43 -2.32 4.81
CA MET A 87 -5.43 -3.22 4.23
C MET A 87 -4.10 -3.15 5.01
N LYS A 88 -3.66 -1.95 5.39
CA LYS A 88 -2.44 -1.75 6.17
C LYS A 88 -2.54 -2.23 7.62
N LEU A 89 -3.73 -2.19 8.23
CA LEU A 89 -3.97 -2.88 9.50
C LEU A 89 -3.82 -4.40 9.33
N GLY A 90 -4.35 -4.97 8.24
CA GLY A 90 -4.16 -6.37 7.88
C GLY A 90 -2.68 -6.74 7.69
N ASP A 91 -1.93 -5.92 6.96
CA ASP A 91 -0.48 -6.09 6.77
C ASP A 91 0.26 -6.06 8.12
N ALA A 92 -0.07 -5.09 8.99
CA ALA A 92 0.53 -4.98 10.32
C ALA A 92 0.26 -6.24 11.16
N PHE A 93 -0.99 -6.68 11.21
CA PHE A 93 -1.40 -7.91 11.90
C PHE A 93 -0.62 -9.13 11.40
N LEU A 94 -0.54 -9.30 10.08
CA LEU A 94 0.18 -10.42 9.47
C LEU A 94 1.67 -10.38 9.81
N VAL A 95 2.31 -9.22 9.70
CA VAL A 95 3.73 -9.05 10.04
C VAL A 95 4.00 -9.34 11.51
N PHE A 96 3.14 -8.94 12.44
CA PHE A 96 3.34 -9.27 13.86
C PHE A 96 3.29 -10.78 14.14
N ILE A 97 2.46 -11.53 13.40
CA ILE A 97 2.32 -12.98 13.55
C ILE A 97 3.46 -13.74 12.86
N ILE A 98 3.68 -13.50 11.57
CA ILE A 98 4.57 -14.32 10.72
C ILE A 98 5.79 -13.56 10.18
N GLY A 99 6.02 -12.34 10.65
CA GLY A 99 7.13 -11.52 10.18
C GLY A 99 8.50 -12.08 10.54
N ASP A 100 9.51 -11.57 9.85
CA ASP A 100 10.90 -11.99 9.99
C ASP A 100 11.59 -11.39 11.24
N GLY A 101 12.93 -11.41 11.28
CA GLY A 101 13.72 -10.88 12.40
C GLY A 101 13.46 -9.40 12.72
N ASN A 102 12.86 -8.61 11.82
CA ASN A 102 12.55 -7.20 12.03
C ASN A 102 11.03 -6.92 12.08
N LYS A 103 10.22 -7.93 12.42
CA LYS A 103 8.76 -7.84 12.43
C LYS A 103 8.18 -6.70 13.27
N THR A 104 8.80 -6.33 14.39
CA THR A 104 8.27 -5.26 15.25
C THR A 104 8.32 -3.91 14.55
N VAL A 105 9.47 -3.53 13.97
CA VAL A 105 9.63 -2.25 13.27
C VAL A 105 8.77 -2.22 12.01
N LYS A 106 8.74 -3.32 11.25
CA LYS A 106 7.93 -3.43 10.03
C LYS A 106 6.43 -3.38 10.33
N GLY A 107 5.98 -4.10 11.35
CA GLY A 107 4.58 -4.10 11.78
C GLY A 107 4.13 -2.73 12.28
N LEU A 108 4.96 -2.05 13.08
CA LEU A 108 4.71 -0.66 13.49
C LEU A 108 4.68 0.30 12.30
N GLY A 109 5.52 0.09 11.28
CA GLY A 109 5.49 0.87 10.05
C GLY A 109 4.17 0.73 9.29
N HIS A 110 3.63 -0.48 9.17
CA HIS A 110 2.31 -0.69 8.57
C HIS A 110 1.18 -0.11 9.43
N LEU A 111 1.25 -0.26 10.75
CA LEU A 111 0.27 0.33 11.67
C LEU A 111 0.27 1.86 11.58
N PHE A 112 1.44 2.49 11.58
CA PHE A 112 1.58 3.93 11.41
C PHE A 112 0.98 4.39 10.06
N MET A 113 1.31 3.71 8.97
CA MET A 113 0.75 3.99 7.66
C MET A 113 -0.78 3.85 7.64
N ALA A 114 -1.32 2.82 8.29
CA ALA A 114 -2.77 2.62 8.41
C ALA A 114 -3.45 3.81 9.11
N LEU A 115 -2.94 4.19 10.28
CA LEU A 115 -3.48 5.32 11.05
C LEU A 115 -3.36 6.63 10.28
N MET A 116 -2.25 6.86 9.59
CA MET A 116 -2.05 8.03 8.75
C MET A 116 -3.09 8.09 7.62
N LEU A 117 -3.32 6.98 6.90
CA LEU A 117 -4.33 6.92 5.82
C LEU A 117 -5.74 7.16 6.34
N LEU A 118 -6.10 6.57 7.48
CA LEU A 118 -7.41 6.76 8.12
C LEU A 118 -7.60 8.19 8.62
N PHE A 119 -6.56 8.80 9.19
CA PHE A 119 -6.59 10.20 9.58
C PHE A 119 -6.74 11.13 8.37
N TRP A 120 -6.09 10.80 7.25
CA TRP A 120 -6.11 11.63 6.04
C TRP A 120 -7.49 11.73 5.39
N ILE A 121 -8.41 10.82 5.69
CA ILE A 121 -9.83 10.88 5.28
C ILE A 121 -10.45 12.21 5.73
N PHE A 122 -10.22 12.60 6.98
CA PHE A 122 -10.79 13.83 7.54
C PHE A 122 -10.25 15.07 6.83
N VAL A 123 -8.98 15.04 6.41
CA VAL A 123 -8.29 16.13 5.70
C VAL A 123 -8.75 16.25 4.23
N VAL A 124 -9.13 15.15 3.59
CA VAL A 124 -9.61 15.17 2.19
C VAL A 124 -11.06 15.63 2.10
N LEU A 125 -11.88 15.26 3.09
CA LEU A 125 -13.30 15.58 3.11
C LEU A 125 -13.64 17.01 3.60
N HIS A 126 -12.67 17.73 4.19
CA HIS A 126 -12.85 19.09 4.73
C HIS A 126 -11.82 20.06 4.12
#